data_AF-A0A2K4WNC6-F1
#
_entry.id   AF-A0A2K4WNC6-F1
#
_cell.length_a   1.000
_cell.length_b   1.000
_cell.length_c   1.000
_cell.angle_alpha   90.00
_cell.angle_beta   90.00
_cell.angle_gamma   90.00
#
_symmetry.space_group_name_H-M   'P 1'
#
loop_
_entity.id
_entity.type
_entity.pdbx_description
1 polymer ?
#
loop_
_entity_poly.entity_id
_entity_poly.type
_entity_poly.pdbx_seq_one_letter_code
_entity_poly.pdbx_strand_id
1 'polypeptide(L)' 'MYENHLDMLNEQMTREPYPMPKLVISDRVPEFAKTGVYQPEWLELIEPSDFTLEGYQHHPAMTAPMAV' A
#
# COMPACT_ATOMS: atom_id res chain seq x y z
N MET A 1 -15.76 13.86 -5.72
CA MET A 1 -15.42 14.38 -4.39
C MET A 1 -16.72 14.73 -3.70
N TYR A 2 -16.96 14.18 -2.51
CA TYR A 2 -18.10 14.62 -1.71
C TYR A 2 -17.76 15.93 -1.01
N GLU A 3 -18.75 16.81 -0.85
CA GLU A 3 -18.55 18.12 -0.23
C GLU A 3 -18.03 17.98 1.22
N ASN A 4 -18.47 16.95 1.93
CA ASN A 4 -18.02 16.64 3.29
C ASN A 4 -16.55 16.19 3.38
N HIS A 5 -15.81 16.10 2.27
CA HIS A 5 -14.38 15.77 2.25
C HIS A 5 -13.48 16.99 2.04
N LEU A 6 -14.04 18.18 1.75
CA LEU A 6 -13.25 19.36 1.37
C LEU A 6 -12.27 19.82 2.46
N ASP A 7 -12.70 19.85 3.71
CA ASP A 7 -11.85 20.27 4.84
C ASP A 7 -10.66 19.31 5.05
N MET A 8 -10.93 18.00 5.00
CA MET A 8 -9.96 16.92 5.09
C MET A 8 -8.90 17.02 3.97
N LEU A 9 -9.34 17.28 2.73
CA LEU A 9 -8.42 17.44 1.60
C LEU A 9 -7.57 18.70 1.72
N ASN A 10 -8.17 19.82 2.11
CA ASN A 10 -7.44 21.06 2.33
C ASN A 10 -6.32 20.87 3.35
N GLU A 11 -6.58 20.14 4.45
CA GLU A 11 -5.53 19.76 5.40
C GLU A 11 -4.47 18.86 4.74
N GLN A 12 -4.87 17.82 4.00
CA GLN A 12 -3.94 16.90 3.36
C GLN A 12 -2.98 17.62 2.40
N MET A 13 -3.47 18.61 1.66
CA MET A 13 -2.67 19.39 0.70
C MET A 13 -1.58 20.23 1.37
N THR A 14 -1.67 20.48 2.68
CA THR A 14 -0.62 21.19 3.44
C THR A 14 0.51 20.30 3.93
N ARG A 15 0.36 18.96 3.81
CA ARG A 15 1.34 18.00 4.32
C ARG A 15 2.50 17.85 3.34
N GLU A 16 3.72 18.02 3.83
CA GLU A 16 4.93 17.72 3.05
C GLU A 16 5.04 16.20 2.80
N PRO A 17 5.24 15.76 1.55
CA PRO A 17 5.39 14.34 1.26
C PRO A 17 6.62 13.73 1.96
N TYR A 18 6.43 12.58 2.60
CA TYR A 18 7.54 11.74 3.07
C TYR A 18 8.18 10.94 1.93
N PRO A 19 9.41 10.42 2.14
CA PRO A 19 10.03 9.51 1.19
C PRO A 19 9.13 8.30 0.87
N MET A 20 9.17 7.86 -0.38
CA MET A 20 8.42 6.69 -0.82
C MET A 20 8.93 5.43 -0.10
N PRO A 21 8.04 4.53 0.36
CA PRO A 21 8.44 3.24 0.91
C PRO A 21 8.93 2.31 -0.20
N LYS A 22 9.57 1.22 0.21
CA LYS A 22 9.89 0.09 -0.68
C LYS A 22 8.96 -1.08 -0.39
N LEU A 23 8.27 -1.58 -1.41
CA LEU A 23 7.56 -2.86 -1.32
C LEU A 23 8.57 -4.00 -1.37
N VAL A 24 8.54 -4.84 -0.35
CA VAL A 24 9.35 -6.05 -0.24
C VAL A 24 8.41 -7.26 -0.27
N ILE A 25 8.75 -8.23 -1.12
CA ILE A 25 8.03 -9.50 -1.25
C ILE A 25 8.90 -10.58 -0.64
N SER A 26 8.30 -11.44 0.17
CA SER A 26 8.95 -12.56 0.86
C SER A 26 9.64 -13.51 -0.13
N ASP A 27 10.82 -14.01 0.24
CA ASP A 27 11.60 -14.97 -0.56
C ASP A 27 10.87 -16.31 -0.79
N ARG A 28 9.82 -16.59 -0.02
CA ARG A 28 9.00 -17.79 -0.24
C ARG A 28 8.19 -17.70 -1.54
N VAL A 29 7.86 -16.50 -2.01
CA VAL A 29 7.12 -16.29 -3.25
C VAL A 29 8.09 -16.45 -4.43
N PRO A 30 7.87 -17.42 -5.33
CA PRO A 30 8.80 -17.69 -6.41
C PRO A 30 8.78 -16.56 -7.44
N GLU A 31 9.89 -15.87 -7.55
CA GLU A 31 10.07 -14.85 -8.57
C GLU A 31 10.27 -15.50 -9.94
N PHE A 32 9.34 -15.23 -10.87
CA PHE A 32 9.40 -15.78 -12.24
C PHE A 32 10.73 -15.46 -12.94
N ALA A 33 11.29 -14.26 -12.75
CA ALA A 33 12.56 -13.87 -13.34
C ALA A 33 13.75 -14.71 -12.86
N LYS A 34 13.67 -15.30 -11.66
CA LYS A 34 14.69 -16.19 -11.09
C LYS A 34 14.44 -17.66 -11.44
N THR A 35 13.19 -18.10 -11.35
CA THR A 35 12.84 -19.52 -11.51
C THR A 35 12.60 -19.92 -12.97
N GLY A 36 12.13 -18.99 -13.81
CA GLY A 36 11.70 -19.25 -15.18
C GLY A 36 10.43 -20.11 -15.31
N VAL A 37 9.77 -20.43 -14.19
CA VAL A 37 8.60 -21.32 -14.17
C VAL A 37 7.35 -20.51 -13.82
N TYR A 38 6.37 -20.55 -14.71
CA TYR A 38 5.05 -19.96 -14.47
C TYR A 38 4.24 -20.89 -13.56
N GLN A 39 3.90 -20.41 -12.36
CA GLN A 39 3.19 -21.16 -11.31
C GLN A 39 2.03 -20.31 -10.77
N PRO A 40 0.92 -20.16 -11.52
CA PRO A 40 -0.20 -19.29 -11.15
C PRO A 40 -0.91 -19.71 -9.86
N GLU A 41 -0.75 -20.97 -9.44
CA GLU A 41 -1.29 -21.52 -8.20
C GLU A 41 -0.78 -20.74 -6.97
N TRP A 42 0.38 -20.09 -7.08
CA TRP A 42 0.89 -19.22 -6.03
C TRP A 42 -0.04 -18.05 -5.69
N LEU A 43 -0.87 -17.57 -6.63
CA LEU A 43 -1.85 -16.52 -6.35
C LEU A 43 -2.86 -16.92 -5.26
N GLU A 44 -3.10 -18.22 -5.08
CA GLU A 44 -3.98 -18.75 -4.04
C GLU A 44 -3.24 -19.01 -2.71
N LEU A 45 -1.91 -19.01 -2.73
CA LEU A 45 -1.04 -19.30 -1.57
C LEU A 45 -0.42 -18.05 -0.94
N ILE A 46 -0.63 -16.89 -1.57
CA ILE A 46 -0.18 -15.59 -1.08
C ILE A 46 -0.95 -15.20 0.17
N GLU A 47 -0.22 -14.77 1.19
CA GLU A 47 -0.78 -14.20 2.42
C GLU A 47 -0.37 -12.73 2.58
N PRO A 48 -1.12 -11.92 3.36
CA PRO A 48 -0.71 -10.55 3.65
C PRO A 48 0.68 -10.43 4.28
N SER A 49 1.12 -11.46 5.01
CA SER A 49 2.45 -11.58 5.62
C SER A 49 3.59 -11.71 4.60
N ASP A 50 3.29 -12.03 3.34
CA ASP A 50 4.28 -12.13 2.26
C ASP A 50 4.72 -10.76 1.74
N PHE A 51 4.09 -9.67 2.17
CA PHE A 51 4.40 -8.31 1.76
C PHE A 51 4.77 -7.44 2.95
N THR A 52 5.79 -6.61 2.79
CA THR A 52 6.18 -5.61 3.78
C THR A 52 6.53 -4.30 3.08
N LEU A 53 6.22 -3.17 3.73
CA LEU A 53 6.66 -1.85 3.31
C LEU A 53 7.86 -1.41 4.16
N GLU A 54 9.05 -1.49 3.60
CA GLU A 54 10.25 -0.98 4.25
C GLU A 54 10.32 0.55 4.16
N GLY A 55 10.69 1.18 5.27
CA GLY A 55 10.81 2.63 5.36
C GLY A 55 9.47 3.38 5.28
N TYR A 56 8.33 2.70 5.49
CA TYR A 56 7.03 3.34 5.47
C TYR A 56 6.88 4.33 6.63
N GLN A 57 6.67 5.60 6.26
CA GLN A 57 6.33 6.67 7.17
C GLN A 57 4.97 7.22 6.76
N HIS A 58 4.10 7.42 7.74
CA HIS A 58 2.76 7.94 7.50
C HIS A 58 2.48 9.14 8.38
N HIS A 59 1.68 10.06 7.85
CA HIS A 59 1.13 11.14 8.64
C HIS A 59 0.08 10.62 9.62
N PRO A 60 -0.33 11.42 10.62
CA PRO A 60 -1.47 11.09 11.47
C PRO A 60 -2.72 10.77 10.65
N ALA A 61 -3.47 9.78 11.14
CA ALA A 61 -4.73 9.37 10.52
C ALA A 61 -5.70 10.56 10.45
N MET A 62 -6.41 10.66 9.33
CA MET A 62 -7.43 11.68 9.10
C MET A 62 -8.74 10.98 8.78
N THR A 63 -9.84 11.46 9.36
CA THR A 63 -11.16 10.86 9.17
C THR A 63 -11.96 11.66 8.15
N ALA A 64 -12.42 11.00 7.09
CA ALA A 64 -13.42 11.52 6.18
C ALA A 64 -14.69 10.66 6.30
N PRO A 65 -15.83 11.20 6.75
CA PRO A 65 -17.06 10.41 6.79
C PRO A 65 -17.47 10.01 5.37
N MET A 66 -17.75 8.72 5.15
CA MET A 66 -18.37 8.29 3.90
C MET A 66 -19.80 8.83 3.84
N ALA A 67 -20.15 9.49 2.74
CA ALA A 67 -21.54 9.78 2.45
C ALA A 67 -22.25 8.48 2.05
N VAL A 68 -23.40 8.21 2.67
CA VAL A 68 -24.31 7.11 2.33
C VAL A 68 -25.28 7.57 1.25
#